data_AF-A0A4Y2DRG0-F1
#
_entry.id   AF-A0A4Y2DRG0-F1
#
_cell.length_a   1.000
_cell.length_b   1.000
_cell.length_c   1.000
_cell.angle_alpha   90.00
_cell.angle_beta   90.00
_cell.angle_gamma   90.00
#
_symmetry.space_group_name_H-M   'P 1'
#
loop_
_entity.id
_entity.type
_entity.pdbx_description
1 polymer ?
#
loop_
_entity_poly.entity_id
_entity_poly.type
_entity_poly.pdbx_seq_one_letter_code
_entity_poly.pdbx_strand_id
1 'polypeptide(L)'
;MSDPTNDSVLKRFESESEYENSRYSKIIESVPNTCDTEQITSRLPHKEVVRNDRSSSKFRVVFDTSSHDVGELSLNDCLHIEPNLYPDIFYLLLRFRLYPIAFTADIKQAFLQIEVDEKDRDVSRFLFTDNLTDGSKSPQIYRFTRVLFGVNSRLFMLAANIKHHLRKYQGIYHETSEFLNNCICVDEIIGGHRNTEECMHIFREAGVTLHKWQTNSEESQILWIREDMVLGDSSEVVGPADLPFKVLGMSWNKEEDSLYFYVQNLVTFLPGWVNLKRCLPQAIGRIFDPVGFLGPIALRVKLLRQVI
;
A
#
# COMPACT_ATOMS: atom_id res chain seq x y z
N MET A 1 -3.94 -1.61 -38.95
CA MET A 1 -4.18 -1.00 -37.63
C MET A 1 -3.47 -1.90 -36.64
N SER A 2 -2.37 -1.41 -36.08
CA SER A 2 -1.46 -2.12 -35.18
C SER A 2 -2.02 -2.16 -33.76
N ASP A 3 -2.12 -3.36 -33.17
CA ASP A 3 -2.54 -3.57 -31.78
C ASP A 3 -1.53 -2.93 -30.80
N PRO A 4 -1.99 -2.12 -29.83
CA PRO A 4 -1.12 -1.44 -28.86
C PRO A 4 -0.96 -2.25 -27.55
N THR A 5 -0.77 -3.56 -27.63
CA THR A 5 -0.84 -4.47 -26.46
C THR A 5 0.31 -5.46 -26.43
N ASN A 6 1.42 -5.05 -25.80
CA ASN A 6 2.36 -5.86 -25.00
C ASN A 6 3.67 -5.09 -24.76
N ASP A 7 3.94 -4.10 -25.60
CA ASP A 7 5.10 -3.21 -25.56
C ASP A 7 5.10 -2.26 -24.33
N SER A 8 4.31 -2.56 -23.28
CA SER A 8 4.01 -1.66 -22.16
C SER A 8 4.37 -2.20 -20.79
N VAL A 9 4.61 -3.51 -20.60
CA VAL A 9 4.86 -4.06 -19.24
C VAL A 9 6.32 -3.86 -18.85
N LEU A 10 7.28 -4.44 -19.59
CA LEU A 10 8.71 -4.21 -19.39
C LEU A 10 9.06 -2.74 -19.62
N LYS A 11 8.63 -2.16 -20.74
CA LYS A 11 8.81 -0.73 -21.02
C LYS A 11 8.20 0.17 -19.96
N ARG A 12 7.37 -0.27 -19.01
CA ARG A 12 6.84 0.56 -17.92
C ARG A 12 7.35 0.19 -16.54
N PHE A 13 7.77 -1.05 -16.30
CA PHE A 13 8.78 -1.33 -15.27
C PHE A 13 10.05 -0.50 -15.54
N GLU A 14 10.35 -0.22 -16.82
CA GLU A 14 11.44 0.62 -17.30
C GLU A 14 11.04 2.11 -17.53
N SER A 15 9.83 2.47 -17.98
CA SER A 15 9.44 3.90 -18.22
C SER A 15 8.78 4.61 -17.05
N GLU A 16 8.13 3.91 -16.09
CA GLU A 16 7.91 4.52 -14.76
C GLU A 16 9.23 4.64 -13.98
N SER A 17 10.34 4.18 -14.57
CA SER A 17 11.71 4.33 -14.07
C SER A 17 12.58 5.36 -14.80
N GLU A 18 12.07 6.05 -15.82
CA GLU A 18 12.87 6.96 -16.66
C GLU A 18 13.29 8.29 -15.99
N TYR A 19 13.16 8.42 -14.66
CA TYR A 19 13.86 9.46 -13.88
C TYR A 19 14.63 8.92 -12.65
N GLU A 20 14.54 7.61 -12.35
CA GLU A 20 15.17 6.94 -11.19
C GLU A 20 15.90 5.65 -11.62
N ASN A 21 16.62 5.73 -12.76
CA ASN A 21 17.21 4.61 -13.53
C ASN A 21 18.32 3.78 -12.82
N SER A 22 18.44 3.86 -11.49
CA SER A 22 19.39 3.10 -10.66
C SER A 22 18.72 2.23 -9.58
N ARG A 23 17.47 2.52 -9.18
CA ARG A 23 16.73 1.74 -8.17
C ARG A 23 15.75 0.73 -8.76
N TYR A 24 15.10 1.03 -9.89
CA TYR A 24 14.06 0.17 -10.48
C TYR A 24 14.61 -0.99 -11.31
N SER A 25 15.84 -0.89 -11.83
CA SER A 25 16.57 -2.03 -12.42
C SER A 25 16.89 -3.14 -11.39
N LYS A 26 16.43 -2.98 -10.14
CA LYS A 26 16.60 -3.89 -9.01
C LYS A 26 15.29 -4.40 -8.44
N ILE A 27 14.18 -4.46 -9.20
CA ILE A 27 12.91 -5.06 -8.73
C ILE A 27 12.73 -6.47 -9.27
N ILE A 28 13.09 -6.68 -10.53
CA ILE A 28 13.10 -7.98 -11.19
C ILE A 28 14.45 -8.20 -11.87
N GLU A 29 14.83 -9.46 -12.03
CA GLU A 29 16.01 -9.85 -12.80
C GLU A 29 15.67 -11.06 -13.67
N SER A 30 16.37 -11.18 -14.81
CA SER A 30 16.23 -12.34 -15.67
C SER A 30 16.88 -13.56 -15.00
N VAL A 31 16.21 -14.71 -15.10
CA VAL A 31 16.77 -15.96 -14.61
C VAL A 31 17.66 -16.54 -15.71
N PRO A 32 18.95 -16.83 -15.43
CA PRO A 32 19.81 -17.51 -16.39
C PRO A 32 19.20 -18.86 -16.80
N ASN A 33 19.42 -19.31 -18.04
CA ASN A 33 18.94 -20.60 -18.54
C ASN A 33 19.68 -21.81 -17.91
N THR A 34 20.20 -21.69 -16.69
CA THR A 34 20.87 -22.78 -15.97
C THR A 34 19.81 -23.60 -15.22
N CYS A 35 19.73 -24.89 -15.57
CA CYS A 35 18.88 -25.85 -14.88
C CYS A 35 19.53 -26.26 -13.55
N ASP A 36 19.44 -25.41 -12.53
CA ASP A 36 19.73 -25.85 -11.17
C ASP A 36 18.49 -26.57 -10.63
N THR A 37 18.46 -27.89 -10.81
CA THR A 37 17.34 -28.79 -10.46
C THR A 37 17.14 -28.98 -8.96
N GLU A 38 18.02 -28.42 -8.12
CA GLU A 38 18.00 -28.62 -6.66
C GLU A 38 17.35 -27.46 -5.88
N GLN A 39 17.01 -26.34 -6.53
CA GLN A 39 16.46 -25.16 -5.86
C GLN A 39 14.92 -25.17 -5.84
N ILE A 40 14.32 -24.74 -4.72
CA ILE A 40 12.86 -24.56 -4.62
C ILE A 40 12.46 -23.43 -5.56
N THR A 41 11.56 -23.71 -6.50
CA THR A 41 11.08 -22.74 -7.48
C THR A 41 9.56 -22.69 -7.48
N SER A 42 9.01 -21.50 -7.75
CA SER A 42 7.58 -21.32 -7.99
C SER A 42 7.37 -20.36 -9.15
N ARG A 43 6.32 -20.60 -9.96
CA ARG A 43 5.96 -19.78 -11.11
C ARG A 43 4.64 -19.08 -10.84
N LEU A 44 4.69 -17.76 -10.72
CA LEU A 44 3.55 -16.93 -10.41
C LEU A 44 2.79 -16.56 -11.69
N PRO A 45 1.52 -16.96 -11.85
CA PRO A 45 0.68 -16.42 -12.89
C PRO A 45 0.44 -14.94 -12.61
N HIS A 46 0.32 -14.16 -13.69
CA HIS A 46 0.11 -12.73 -13.59
C HIS A 46 -0.94 -12.28 -14.63
N LYS A 47 -1.62 -11.18 -14.30
CA LYS A 47 -2.59 -10.56 -15.20
C LYS A 47 -2.53 -9.04 -15.10
N GLU A 48 -2.86 -8.41 -16.21
CA GLU A 48 -3.06 -6.99 -16.29
C GLU A 48 -4.42 -6.57 -15.71
N VAL A 49 -4.41 -5.46 -14.96
CA VAL A 49 -5.59 -4.82 -14.39
C VAL A 49 -5.58 -3.36 -14.82
N VAL A 50 -6.51 -3.01 -15.69
CA VAL A 50 -6.72 -1.63 -16.15
C VAL A 50 -7.75 -0.96 -15.24
N ARG A 51 -7.38 0.18 -14.64
CA ARG A 51 -8.28 0.99 -13.83
C ARG A 51 -8.55 2.32 -14.53
N ASN A 52 -9.81 2.54 -14.91
CA ASN A 52 -10.23 3.74 -15.63
C ASN A 52 -10.68 4.88 -14.69
N ASP A 53 -10.65 4.67 -13.37
CA ASP A 53 -11.29 5.50 -12.34
C ASP A 53 -10.30 6.35 -11.50
N ARG A 54 -8.99 6.27 -11.76
CA ARG A 54 -7.96 7.07 -11.06
C ARG A 54 -7.06 7.83 -12.04
N SER A 55 -6.66 9.04 -11.64
CA SER A 55 -5.69 9.87 -12.37
C SER A 55 -4.29 9.23 -12.42
N SER A 56 -3.90 8.50 -11.37
CA SER A 56 -2.61 7.82 -11.25
C SER A 56 -2.71 6.30 -11.44
N SER A 57 -1.90 5.79 -12.37
CA SER A 57 -1.78 4.38 -12.81
C SER A 57 -3.03 3.76 -13.45
N LYS A 58 -3.26 4.06 -14.73
CA LYS A 58 -4.29 3.43 -15.58
C LYS A 58 -4.12 1.92 -15.76
N PHE A 59 -2.97 1.35 -15.36
CA PHE A 59 -2.57 -0.03 -15.62
C PHE A 59 -1.74 -0.59 -14.45
N ARG A 60 -1.99 -1.83 -14.01
CA ARG A 60 -1.20 -2.55 -12.99
C ARG A 60 -1.10 -4.04 -13.32
N VAL A 61 0.06 -4.64 -13.10
CA VAL A 61 0.23 -6.10 -13.16
C VAL A 61 0.03 -6.69 -11.78
N VAL A 62 -0.81 -7.72 -11.67
CA VAL A 62 -1.07 -8.44 -10.43
C VAL A 62 -0.55 -9.86 -10.56
N PHE A 63 0.28 -10.27 -9.61
CA PHE A 63 0.80 -11.64 -9.48
C PHE A 63 -0.05 -12.40 -8.47
N ASP A 64 -0.48 -13.60 -8.85
CA ASP A 64 -1.27 -14.47 -7.98
C ASP A 64 -0.35 -15.46 -7.26
N THR A 65 -0.14 -15.20 -5.97
CA THR A 65 0.72 -16.00 -5.08
C THR A 65 -0.05 -17.11 -4.36
N SER A 66 -1.37 -17.16 -4.56
CA SER A 66 -2.25 -18.19 -4.01
C SER A 66 -2.65 -19.22 -5.08
N SER A 67 -2.22 -19.04 -6.34
CA SER A 67 -2.44 -19.99 -7.41
C SER A 67 -1.61 -21.26 -7.20
N HIS A 68 -2.25 -22.41 -7.44
CA HIS A 68 -1.66 -23.75 -7.34
C HIS A 68 -2.46 -24.74 -8.20
N ASP A 69 -1.80 -25.81 -8.63
CA ASP A 69 -2.46 -26.94 -9.28
C ASP A 69 -3.17 -27.84 -8.25
N VAL A 70 -4.07 -28.68 -8.73
CA VAL A 70 -4.84 -29.59 -7.86
C VAL A 70 -3.88 -30.53 -7.11
N GLY A 71 -3.86 -30.43 -5.79
CA GLY A 71 -3.01 -31.25 -4.92
C GLY A 71 -1.65 -30.64 -4.61
N GLU A 72 -1.31 -29.49 -5.20
CA GLU A 72 -0.07 -28.76 -4.94
C GLU A 72 -0.29 -27.58 -3.98
N LEU A 73 0.79 -27.08 -3.40
CA LEU A 73 0.77 -25.92 -2.51
C LEU A 73 1.07 -24.63 -3.29
N SER A 74 0.41 -23.54 -2.94
CA SER A 74 0.76 -22.21 -3.45
C SER A 74 1.97 -21.64 -2.70
N LEU A 75 2.56 -20.57 -3.24
CA LEU A 75 3.63 -19.84 -2.53
C LEU A 75 3.15 -19.39 -1.15
N ASN A 76 1.92 -18.87 -1.07
CA ASN A 76 1.35 -18.40 0.18
C ASN A 76 1.07 -19.51 1.21
N ASP A 77 0.86 -20.75 0.79
CA ASP A 77 0.70 -21.89 1.70
C ASP A 77 2.03 -22.33 2.30
N CYS A 78 3.13 -22.13 1.55
CA CYS A 78 4.49 -22.47 1.98
C CYS A 78 5.14 -21.40 2.86
N LEU A 79 4.61 -20.16 2.86
CA LEU A 79 5.16 -19.05 3.63
C LEU A 79 4.50 -18.94 5.01
N HIS A 80 5.32 -18.80 6.05
CA HIS A 80 4.80 -18.54 7.39
C HIS A 80 4.17 -17.16 7.49
N ILE A 81 2.89 -17.14 7.88
CA ILE A 81 2.19 -15.92 8.25
C ILE A 81 2.65 -15.55 9.66
N GLU A 82 3.69 -14.73 9.71
CA GLU A 82 4.26 -14.17 10.92
C GLU A 82 3.26 -13.24 11.67
N PRO A 83 3.48 -12.94 12.96
CA PRO A 83 2.53 -12.16 13.77
C PRO A 83 2.37 -10.73 13.27
N ASN A 84 1.19 -10.15 13.47
CA ASN A 84 0.95 -8.74 13.16
C ASN A 84 1.76 -7.85 14.12
N LEU A 85 2.71 -7.08 13.56
CA LEU A 85 3.53 -6.14 14.30
C LEU A 85 2.98 -4.70 14.30
N TYR A 86 1.91 -4.44 13.54
CA TYR A 86 1.30 -3.12 13.47
C TYR A 86 0.42 -2.85 14.69
N PRO A 87 0.40 -1.59 15.18
CA PRO A 87 -0.52 -1.18 16.23
C PRO A 87 -1.97 -1.26 15.75
N ASP A 88 -2.89 -1.37 16.71
CA ASP A 88 -4.32 -1.33 16.42
C ASP A 88 -4.72 0.02 15.78
N ILE A 89 -5.57 -0.03 14.76
CA ILE A 89 -6.09 1.16 14.05
C ILE A 89 -6.77 2.13 15.02
N PHE A 90 -7.47 1.62 16.04
CA PHE A 90 -8.07 2.44 17.10
C PHE A 90 -7.00 3.25 17.83
N TYR A 91 -5.92 2.60 18.29
CA TYR A 91 -4.85 3.28 19.00
C TYR A 91 -4.08 4.25 18.10
N LEU A 92 -3.92 3.94 16.81
CA LEU A 92 -3.33 4.85 15.83
C LEU A 92 -4.17 6.12 15.69
N LEU A 93 -5.50 5.99 15.54
CA LEU A 93 -6.40 7.14 15.45
C LEU A 93 -6.37 7.97 16.74
N LEU A 94 -6.32 7.34 17.92
CA LEU A 94 -6.18 8.09 19.18
C LEU A 94 -4.86 8.86 19.25
N ARG A 95 -3.74 8.27 18.84
CA ARG A 95 -2.43 8.94 18.80
C ARG A 95 -2.39 10.07 17.78
N PHE A 96 -3.04 9.88 16.63
CA PHE A 96 -3.20 10.93 15.62
C PHE A 96 -3.89 12.17 16.19
N ARG A 97 -4.85 11.98 17.09
CA ARG A 97 -5.59 13.05 17.76
C ARG A 97 -4.91 13.61 19.02
N LEU A 98 -3.77 13.06 19.44
CA LEU A 98 -3.16 13.39 20.72
C LEU A 98 -2.49 14.78 20.74
N TYR A 99 -2.00 15.26 19.59
CA TYR A 99 -1.23 16.49 19.48
C TYR A 99 -1.97 17.56 18.67
N PRO A 100 -1.70 18.86 18.90
CA PRO A 100 -2.35 19.94 18.14
C PRO A 100 -1.99 19.96 16.65
N ILE A 101 -0.79 19.50 16.30
CA ILE A 101 -0.35 19.36 14.92
C ILE A 101 -0.32 17.88 14.57
N ALA A 102 -1.15 17.50 13.60
CA ALA A 102 -1.29 16.16 13.09
C ALA A 102 -0.73 16.11 11.66
N PHE A 103 -0.06 15.01 11.33
CA PHE A 103 0.48 14.77 10.00
C PHE A 103 0.31 13.31 9.56
N THR A 104 0.28 13.12 8.25
CA THR A 104 0.40 11.81 7.62
C THR A 104 1.44 11.85 6.52
N ALA A 105 2.07 10.70 6.25
CA ALA A 105 2.99 10.53 5.13
C ALA A 105 2.96 9.07 4.64
N ASP A 106 3.08 8.89 3.33
CA ASP A 106 3.13 7.57 2.70
C ASP A 106 4.58 7.15 2.45
N ILE A 107 4.88 5.88 2.64
CA ILE A 107 6.13 5.23 2.25
C ILE A 107 6.01 4.80 0.78
N LYS A 108 6.82 5.42 -0.09
CA LYS A 108 6.79 5.17 -1.55
C LYS A 108 7.09 3.70 -1.82
N GLN A 109 6.09 2.99 -2.34
CA GLN A 109 6.22 1.58 -2.75
C GLN A 109 6.84 0.72 -1.63
N ALA A 110 6.33 0.81 -0.40
CA ALA A 110 6.96 0.28 0.80
C ALA A 110 7.53 -1.15 0.70
N PHE A 111 6.80 -2.11 0.12
CA PHE A 111 7.29 -3.48 -0.02
C PHE A 111 8.47 -3.60 -1.00
N LEU A 112 8.48 -2.79 -2.07
CA LEU A 112 9.54 -2.80 -3.07
C LEU A 112 10.85 -2.17 -2.57
N GLN A 113 10.84 -1.55 -1.39
CA GLN A 113 12.04 -1.08 -0.71
C GLN A 113 12.80 -2.23 -0.01
N ILE A 114 12.19 -3.41 0.11
CA ILE A 114 12.76 -4.55 0.84
C ILE A 114 13.35 -5.55 -0.14
N GLU A 115 14.65 -5.82 0.00
CA GLU A 115 15.37 -6.82 -0.78
C GLU A 115 15.06 -8.25 -0.33
N VAL A 116 14.85 -9.13 -1.29
CA VAL A 116 14.76 -10.58 -1.07
C VAL A 116 16.17 -11.16 -1.20
N ASP A 117 16.56 -11.96 -0.22
CA ASP A 117 17.83 -12.70 -0.20
C ASP A 117 17.96 -13.52 -1.49
N GLU A 118 19.13 -13.48 -2.13
CA GLU A 118 19.38 -14.08 -3.44
C GLU A 118 18.98 -15.56 -3.50
N LYS A 119 19.18 -16.30 -2.41
CA LYS A 119 18.85 -17.72 -2.30
C LYS A 119 17.35 -18.01 -2.39
N ASP A 120 16.52 -17.03 -2.02
CA ASP A 120 15.06 -17.17 -1.89
C ASP A 120 14.30 -16.57 -3.09
N ARG A 121 14.97 -15.83 -3.98
CA ARG A 121 14.33 -15.14 -5.11
C ARG A 121 13.59 -16.07 -6.07
N ASP A 122 14.03 -17.31 -6.16
CA ASP A 122 13.50 -18.29 -7.11
C ASP A 122 12.10 -18.80 -6.83
N VAL A 123 11.56 -18.51 -5.64
CA VAL A 123 10.15 -18.75 -5.32
C VAL A 123 9.20 -17.73 -5.94
N SER A 124 9.74 -16.72 -6.64
CA SER A 124 8.98 -15.60 -7.22
C SER A 124 9.08 -15.52 -8.75
N ARG A 125 9.43 -16.62 -9.41
CA ARG A 125 9.63 -16.61 -10.87
C ARG A 125 8.31 -16.35 -11.59
N PHE A 126 8.37 -15.74 -12.77
CA PHE A 126 7.24 -15.60 -13.68
C PHE A 126 7.72 -15.62 -15.13
N LEU A 127 6.84 -16.05 -16.03
CA LEU A 127 7.09 -16.07 -17.47
C LEU A 127 6.66 -14.75 -18.08
N PHE A 128 7.41 -14.23 -19.05
CA PHE A 128 7.05 -13.04 -19.80
C PHE A 128 7.38 -13.23 -21.29
N THR A 129 6.54 -12.69 -22.18
CA THR A 129 6.80 -12.67 -23.62
C THR A 129 6.30 -11.38 -24.25
N ASP A 130 7.09 -10.81 -25.15
CA ASP A 130 6.72 -9.61 -25.91
C ASP A 130 5.56 -9.89 -26.88
N ASN A 131 5.38 -11.14 -27.32
CA ASN A 131 4.30 -11.53 -28.22
C ASN A 131 3.78 -12.92 -27.87
N LEU A 132 2.55 -12.99 -27.35
CA LEU A 132 1.85 -14.26 -27.08
C LEU A 132 1.46 -14.99 -28.39
N THR A 133 1.37 -14.27 -29.51
CA THR A 133 0.96 -14.79 -30.81
C THR A 133 2.12 -15.25 -31.69
N ASP A 134 3.35 -14.87 -31.37
CA ASP A 134 4.54 -15.28 -32.09
C ASP A 134 5.19 -16.50 -31.41
N GLY A 135 4.79 -17.69 -31.84
CA GLY A 135 5.32 -18.96 -31.33
C GLY A 135 6.81 -19.20 -31.65
N SER A 136 7.48 -18.29 -32.37
CA SER A 136 8.92 -18.40 -32.64
C SER A 136 9.80 -17.91 -31.49
N LYS A 137 9.26 -17.09 -30.57
CA LYS A 137 9.98 -16.60 -29.39
C LYS A 137 9.56 -17.35 -28.14
N SER A 138 10.51 -18.03 -27.50
CA SER A 138 10.28 -18.64 -26.18
C SER A 138 10.07 -17.57 -25.11
N PRO A 139 9.11 -17.73 -24.19
CA PRO A 139 8.93 -16.81 -23.07
C PRO A 139 10.18 -16.79 -22.18
N GLN A 140 10.58 -15.60 -21.75
CA GLN A 140 11.68 -15.39 -20.83
C GLN A 140 11.21 -15.53 -19.38
N ILE A 141 12.07 -16.07 -18.51
CA ILE A 141 11.79 -16.18 -17.08
C ILE A 141 12.44 -15.01 -16.35
N TYR A 142 11.64 -14.34 -15.53
CA TYR A 142 12.07 -13.31 -14.60
C TYR A 142 11.77 -13.76 -13.17
N ARG A 143 12.45 -13.16 -12.19
CA ARG A 143 12.16 -13.32 -10.75
C ARG A 143 12.23 -11.99 -10.03
N PHE A 144 11.54 -11.86 -8.90
CA PHE A 144 11.61 -10.67 -8.08
C PHE A 144 12.86 -10.68 -7.19
N THR A 145 13.49 -9.52 -7.07
CA THR A 145 14.59 -9.25 -6.13
C THR A 145 14.11 -8.43 -4.93
N ARG A 146 12.82 -8.08 -4.91
CA ARG A 146 12.14 -7.29 -3.88
C ARG A 146 10.85 -7.98 -3.42
N VAL A 147 10.36 -7.64 -2.23
CA VAL A 147 9.11 -8.24 -1.70
C VAL A 147 7.93 -7.85 -2.60
N LEU A 148 7.33 -8.86 -3.24
CA LEU A 148 6.22 -8.66 -4.18
C LEU A 148 4.86 -8.52 -3.47
N PHE A 149 3.95 -7.79 -4.12
CA PHE A 149 2.57 -7.65 -3.67
C PHE A 149 1.81 -8.96 -3.83
N GLY A 150 1.03 -9.34 -2.81
CA GLY A 150 0.22 -10.56 -2.79
C GLY A 150 0.72 -11.63 -1.83
N VAL A 151 2.02 -11.60 -1.49
CA VAL A 151 2.60 -12.48 -0.48
C VAL A 151 2.00 -12.19 0.91
N ASN A 152 1.58 -13.23 1.63
CA ASN A 152 0.93 -13.07 2.94
C ASN A 152 1.87 -12.52 4.03
N SER A 153 3.15 -12.89 4.01
CA SER A 153 4.15 -12.44 4.99
C SER A 153 4.67 -11.01 4.76
N ARG A 154 4.25 -10.33 3.68
CA ARG A 154 4.76 -8.99 3.29
C ARG A 154 4.57 -7.92 4.37
N LEU A 155 3.45 -7.98 5.09
CA LEU A 155 3.12 -7.03 6.15
C LEU A 155 4.09 -7.16 7.32
N PHE A 156 4.37 -8.39 7.73
CA PHE A 156 5.38 -8.64 8.76
C PHE A 156 6.76 -8.19 8.30
N MET A 157 7.19 -8.56 7.09
CA MET A 157 8.51 -8.19 6.58
C MET A 157 8.71 -6.67 6.58
N LEU A 158 7.70 -5.90 6.16
CA LEU A 158 7.77 -4.44 6.20
C LEU A 158 7.88 -3.90 7.63
N ALA A 159 6.98 -4.33 8.52
CA ALA A 159 7.03 -3.89 9.91
C ALA A 159 8.34 -4.26 10.61
N ALA A 160 8.84 -5.49 10.40
CA ALA A 160 10.08 -5.97 10.99
C ALA A 160 11.29 -5.15 10.52
N ASN A 161 11.37 -4.84 9.22
CA ASN A 161 12.43 -4.00 8.66
C ASN A 161 12.40 -2.58 9.23
N ILE A 162 11.23 -1.95 9.26
CA ILE A 162 11.05 -0.60 9.84
C ILE A 162 11.46 -0.61 11.32
N LYS A 163 10.92 -1.55 12.12
CA LYS A 163 11.24 -1.62 13.55
C LYS A 163 12.71 -1.91 13.82
N HIS A 164 13.34 -2.76 13.00
CA HIS A 164 14.78 -3.00 13.08
C HIS A 164 15.57 -1.72 12.85
N HIS A 165 15.19 -0.91 11.85
CA HIS A 165 15.86 0.36 11.57
C HIS A 165 15.66 1.39 12.69
N LEU A 166 14.44 1.51 13.22
CA LEU A 166 14.15 2.41 14.35
C LEU A 166 15.00 2.12 15.60
N ARG A 167 15.36 0.85 15.86
CA ARG A 167 16.23 0.49 16.99
C ARG A 167 17.60 1.17 16.94
N LYS A 168 18.13 1.48 15.75
CA LYS A 168 19.42 2.17 15.59
C LYS A 168 19.38 3.61 16.11
N TYR A 169 18.19 4.23 16.13
CA TYR A 169 17.99 5.61 16.55
C TYR A 169 17.44 5.76 17.96
N GLN A 170 17.15 4.65 18.67
CA GLN A 170 16.66 4.71 20.05
C GLN A 170 17.60 5.46 21.02
N GLY A 171 18.91 5.48 20.74
CA GLY A 171 19.90 6.23 21.53
C GLY A 171 20.15 7.67 21.06
N ILE A 172 19.64 8.06 19.89
CA ILE A 172 19.85 9.39 19.27
C ILE A 172 18.55 10.20 19.33
N TYR A 173 17.47 9.62 18.82
CA TYR A 173 16.13 10.19 18.75
C TYR A 173 15.16 9.26 19.50
N HIS A 174 15.32 9.16 20.82
CA HIS A 174 14.54 8.23 21.65
C HIS A 174 13.03 8.42 21.48
N GLU A 175 12.55 9.65 21.69
CA GLU A 175 11.13 10.01 21.64
C GLU A 175 10.54 9.78 20.24
N THR A 176 11.22 10.25 19.19
CA THR A 176 10.78 10.06 17.80
C THR A 176 10.79 8.59 17.39
N SER A 177 11.78 7.81 17.82
CA SER A 177 11.85 6.37 17.51
C SER A 177 10.72 5.60 18.21
N GLU A 178 10.41 5.94 19.46
CA GLU A 178 9.29 5.34 20.21
C GLU A 178 7.94 5.72 19.59
N PHE A 179 7.79 6.99 19.21
CA PHE A 179 6.62 7.48 18.48
C PHE A 179 6.42 6.69 17.18
N LEU A 180 7.42 6.66 16.29
CA LEU A 180 7.33 5.96 15.00
C LEU A 180 7.04 4.47 15.17
N ASN A 181 7.60 3.82 16.19
CA ASN A 181 7.33 2.41 16.45
C ASN A 181 5.85 2.10 16.77
N ASN A 182 5.07 3.11 17.15
CA ASN A 182 3.66 3.02 17.53
C ASN A 182 2.70 3.78 16.59
N CYS A 183 3.23 4.43 15.55
CA CYS A 183 2.51 5.38 14.68
C CYS A 183 2.61 5.04 13.19
N ILE A 184 3.05 3.83 12.85
CA ILE A 184 3.16 3.35 11.46
C ILE A 184 2.13 2.24 11.24
N CYS A 185 1.38 2.35 10.15
CA CYS A 185 0.42 1.36 9.68
C CYS A 185 0.72 0.99 8.23
N VAL A 186 1.23 -0.21 7.98
CA VAL A 186 1.64 -0.66 6.65
C VAL A 186 2.62 0.33 6.00
N ASP A 187 2.15 1.11 5.04
CA ASP A 187 2.87 2.13 4.28
C ASP A 187 2.56 3.55 4.73
N GLU A 188 1.68 3.77 5.72
CA GLU A 188 1.27 5.09 6.19
C GLU A 188 1.88 5.39 7.57
N ILE A 189 2.53 6.54 7.70
CA ILE A 189 2.95 7.13 8.97
C ILE A 189 1.86 8.10 9.40
N ILE A 190 1.40 7.96 10.64
CA ILE A 190 0.23 8.69 11.13
C ILE A 190 0.47 9.09 12.56
N GLY A 191 0.48 10.39 12.81
CA GLY A 191 0.46 10.87 14.18
C GLY A 191 0.54 12.37 14.28
N GLY A 192 0.85 12.85 15.47
CA GLY A 192 1.32 14.20 15.67
C GLY A 192 2.62 14.13 16.44
N HIS A 193 3.62 14.91 16.04
CA HIS A 193 4.87 15.00 16.76
C HIS A 193 5.50 16.36 16.48
N ARG A 194 6.25 16.90 17.45
CA ARG A 194 6.91 18.21 17.31
C ARG A 194 8.13 18.15 16.38
N ASN A 195 8.71 16.96 16.18
CA ASN A 195 10.00 16.80 15.49
C ASN A 195 9.83 16.02 14.18
N THR A 196 9.09 16.57 13.22
CA THR A 196 8.91 15.95 11.89
C THR A 196 10.22 15.84 11.13
N GLU A 197 11.17 16.73 11.37
CA GLU A 197 12.54 16.68 10.81
C GLU A 197 13.30 15.42 11.23
N GLU A 198 13.18 15.00 12.49
CA GLU A 198 13.82 13.76 12.97
C GLU A 198 13.21 12.52 12.28
N CYS A 199 11.89 12.49 12.10
CA CYS A 199 11.22 11.43 11.34
C CYS A 199 11.81 11.35 9.92
N MET A 200 11.91 12.49 9.26
CA MET A 200 12.39 12.60 7.88
C MET A 200 13.84 12.14 7.76
N HIS A 201 14.68 12.53 8.71
CA HIS A 201 16.06 12.07 8.79
C HIS A 201 16.17 10.55 8.95
N ILE A 202 15.42 9.95 9.88
CA ILE A 202 15.44 8.50 10.13
C ILE A 202 15.09 7.69 8.87
N PHE A 203 14.03 8.09 8.15
CA PHE A 203 13.60 7.40 6.93
C PHE A 203 14.54 7.64 5.74
N ARG A 204 15.10 8.85 5.61
CA ARG A 204 16.11 9.15 4.59
C ARG A 204 17.34 8.24 4.74
N GLU A 205 17.82 8.07 5.97
CA GLU A 205 18.93 7.16 6.30
C GLU A 205 18.55 5.68 6.12
N ALA A 206 17.26 5.34 6.20
CA ALA A 206 16.75 4.01 5.87
C ALA A 206 16.77 3.73 4.35
N GLY A 207 17.08 4.74 3.51
CA GLY A 207 16.90 4.68 2.07
C GLY A 207 15.43 4.74 1.62
N VAL A 208 14.52 5.04 2.56
CA VAL A 208 13.07 5.03 2.34
C VAL A 208 12.58 6.44 2.02
N THR A 209 11.88 6.58 0.91
CA THR A 209 11.31 7.85 0.49
C THR A 209 9.88 7.99 1.01
N LEU A 210 9.65 9.06 1.77
CA LEU A 210 8.31 9.48 2.21
C LEU A 210 7.72 10.46 1.20
N HIS A 211 6.42 10.37 0.95
CA HIS A 211 5.70 11.24 0.01
C HIS A 211 4.26 11.50 0.48
N LYS A 212 3.52 12.32 -0.28
CA LYS A 212 2.11 12.67 -0.01
C LYS A 212 1.87 13.21 1.40
N TRP A 213 2.86 13.93 1.95
CA TRP A 213 2.75 14.55 3.26
C TRP A 213 1.49 15.42 3.38
N GLN A 214 0.73 15.20 4.44
CA GLN A 214 -0.42 16.01 4.81
C GLN A 214 -0.26 16.49 6.25
N THR A 215 -0.78 17.69 6.54
CA THR A 215 -0.76 18.28 7.89
C THR A 215 -1.93 19.25 8.07
N ASN A 216 -2.33 19.49 9.32
CA ASN A 216 -3.24 20.58 9.70
C ASN A 216 -2.52 21.91 10.00
N SER A 217 -1.18 21.96 9.90
CA SER A 217 -0.38 23.16 10.13
C SER A 217 0.07 23.79 8.81
N GLU A 218 -0.41 25.00 8.51
CA GLU A 218 0.01 25.75 7.33
C GLU A 218 1.52 26.05 7.32
N GLU A 219 2.10 26.36 8.49
CA GLU A 219 3.54 26.59 8.65
C GLU A 219 4.35 25.34 8.26
N SER A 220 3.94 24.17 8.76
CA SER A 220 4.60 22.89 8.42
C SER A 220 4.45 22.57 6.94
N GLN A 221 3.26 22.83 6.36
CA GLN A 221 3.02 22.62 4.94
C GLN A 221 3.92 23.48 4.06
N ILE A 222 4.10 24.77 4.41
CA ILE A 222 4.98 25.68 3.67
C ILE A 222 6.44 25.23 3.76
N LEU A 223 6.90 24.80 4.94
CA LEU A 223 8.26 24.30 5.14
C LEU A 223 8.52 23.07 4.25
N TRP A 224 7.63 22.10 4.25
CA TRP A 224 7.78 20.87 3.48
C TRP A 224 7.72 21.09 1.96
N ILE A 225 6.93 22.06 1.48
CA ILE A 225 6.93 22.44 0.07
C ILE A 225 8.30 23.01 -0.32
N ARG A 226 8.90 23.85 0.52
CA ARG A 226 10.22 24.46 0.26
C ARG A 226 11.34 23.44 0.25
N GLU A 227 11.24 22.40 1.06
CA GLU A 227 12.22 21.31 1.14
C GLU A 227 11.98 20.18 0.13
N ASP A 228 11.11 20.40 -0.87
CA ASP A 228 10.77 19.44 -1.93
C ASP A 228 10.12 18.14 -1.43
N MET A 229 9.57 18.17 -0.21
CA MET A 229 9.05 17.00 0.48
C MET A 229 7.62 16.66 0.11
N VAL A 230 6.92 17.60 -0.52
CA VAL A 230 5.52 17.47 -0.96
C VAL A 230 5.43 17.07 -2.44
N LEU A 231 6.54 16.69 -3.11
CA LEU A 231 6.51 16.10 -4.45
C LEU A 231 5.91 14.68 -4.46
N GLY A 232 4.63 14.58 -4.10
CA GLY A 232 3.70 13.77 -4.87
C GLY A 232 3.14 14.67 -5.96
N ASP A 233 2.93 14.11 -7.15
CA ASP A 233 2.26 14.76 -8.28
C ASP A 233 1.21 15.74 -7.76
N SER A 234 1.36 17.03 -8.04
CA SER A 234 0.50 18.10 -7.50
C SER A 234 -0.97 17.92 -7.87
N SER A 235 -1.26 16.96 -8.76
CA SER A 235 -2.58 16.43 -9.09
C SER A 235 -3.23 15.57 -7.97
N GLU A 236 -2.48 15.12 -6.97
CA GLU A 236 -2.98 14.32 -5.84
C GLU A 236 -3.01 15.09 -4.50
N VAL A 237 -2.35 16.24 -4.41
CA VAL A 237 -2.46 17.16 -3.27
C VAL A 237 -3.84 17.84 -3.24
N VAL A 238 -4.50 17.89 -4.39
CA VAL A 238 -5.90 18.28 -4.54
C VAL A 238 -6.60 17.10 -5.18
N GLY A 239 -7.23 16.24 -4.37
CA GLY A 239 -8.25 15.36 -4.89
C GLY A 239 -9.28 16.18 -5.70
N PRO A 240 -10.08 15.57 -6.59
CA PRO A 240 -11.19 16.28 -7.23
C PRO A 240 -11.93 17.06 -6.14
N ALA A 241 -12.27 18.33 -6.38
CA ALA A 241 -12.64 19.34 -5.37
C ALA A 241 -13.70 18.92 -4.31
N ASP A 242 -14.33 17.75 -4.47
CA ASP A 242 -15.37 17.17 -3.63
C ASP A 242 -14.98 15.87 -2.89
N LEU A 243 -13.75 15.35 -3.04
CA LEU A 243 -13.34 14.10 -2.38
C LEU A 243 -12.60 14.36 -1.06
N PRO A 244 -13.10 13.80 0.06
CA PRO A 244 -12.52 14.04 1.37
C PRO A 244 -11.13 13.40 1.49
N PHE A 245 -10.19 14.11 2.11
CA PHE A 245 -8.93 13.51 2.56
C PHE A 245 -9.22 12.40 3.56
N LYS A 246 -8.48 11.29 3.46
CA LYS A 246 -8.67 10.14 4.34
C LYS A 246 -7.41 9.84 5.13
N VAL A 247 -7.61 9.43 6.38
CA VAL A 247 -6.59 8.91 7.28
C VAL A 247 -7.10 7.57 7.82
N LEU A 248 -6.36 6.48 7.57
CA LEU A 248 -6.79 5.10 7.88
C LEU A 248 -8.20 4.74 7.37
N GLY A 249 -8.68 5.40 6.32
CA GLY A 249 -10.01 5.19 5.75
C GLY A 249 -11.13 6.08 6.31
N MET A 250 -10.88 6.86 7.37
CA MET A 250 -11.80 7.89 7.88
C MET A 250 -11.59 9.23 7.17
N SER A 251 -12.64 10.02 6.96
CA SER A 251 -12.49 11.37 6.38
C SER A 251 -11.94 12.34 7.41
N TRP A 252 -11.02 13.21 7.00
CA TRP A 252 -10.36 14.20 7.85
C TRP A 252 -10.43 15.60 7.22
N ASN A 253 -10.96 16.57 7.99
CA ASN A 253 -10.91 17.99 7.68
C ASN A 253 -9.64 18.57 8.32
N LYS A 254 -8.70 19.04 7.50
CA LYS A 254 -7.41 19.57 7.96
C LYS A 254 -7.54 20.93 8.64
N GLU A 255 -8.48 21.77 8.22
CA GLU A 255 -8.63 23.14 8.73
C GLU A 255 -9.22 23.15 10.13
N GLU A 256 -10.31 22.42 10.33
CA GLU A 256 -10.95 22.26 11.64
C GLU A 256 -10.31 21.18 12.50
N ASP A 257 -9.37 20.43 11.91
CA ASP A 257 -8.77 19.24 12.48
C ASP A 257 -9.85 18.26 13.02
N SER A 258 -10.82 17.89 12.18
CA SER A 258 -11.99 17.08 12.59
C SER A 258 -12.13 15.81 11.76
N LEU A 259 -12.36 14.67 12.43
CA LEU A 259 -12.72 13.41 11.76
C LEU A 259 -14.24 13.39 11.53
N TYR A 260 -14.65 12.99 10.33
CA TYR A 260 -16.06 12.96 9.96
C TYR A 260 -16.42 11.76 9.09
N PHE A 261 -17.72 11.53 8.95
CA PHE A 261 -18.27 10.46 8.14
C PHE A 261 -18.93 11.03 6.90
N TYR A 262 -18.52 10.56 5.73
CA TYR A 262 -19.12 10.99 4.47
C TYR A 262 -20.41 10.19 4.19
N VAL A 263 -21.55 10.70 4.65
CA VAL A 263 -22.84 10.01 4.59
C VAL A 263 -23.47 10.04 3.19
N GLN A 264 -23.02 10.95 2.31
CA GLN A 264 -23.59 11.10 0.97
C GLN A 264 -23.52 9.80 0.16
N ASN A 265 -22.44 9.02 0.29
CA ASN A 265 -22.30 7.71 -0.38
C ASN A 265 -23.33 6.68 0.10
N LEU A 266 -23.78 6.77 1.36
CA LEU A 266 -24.87 5.94 1.87
C LEU A 266 -26.19 6.44 1.33
N VAL A 267 -26.43 7.76 1.38
CA VAL A 267 -27.68 8.39 0.91
C VAL A 267 -27.92 8.13 -0.56
N THR A 268 -26.91 8.23 -1.43
CA THR A 268 -27.05 7.93 -2.86
C THR A 268 -27.29 6.45 -3.15
N PHE A 269 -26.93 5.55 -2.22
CA PHE A 269 -27.17 4.12 -2.34
C PHE A 269 -28.60 3.71 -1.91
N LEU A 270 -29.29 4.51 -1.09
CA LEU A 270 -30.63 4.19 -0.56
C LEU A 270 -31.76 4.11 -1.62
N PRO A 271 -31.83 4.97 -2.65
CA PRO A 271 -32.96 4.99 -3.59
C PRO A 271 -33.10 3.73 -4.48
N GLY A 272 -32.12 2.83 -4.48
CA GLY A 272 -32.10 1.61 -5.30
C GLY A 272 -32.48 0.31 -4.57
N TRP A 273 -33.06 0.39 -3.36
CA TRP A 273 -33.29 -0.78 -2.50
C TRP A 273 -34.51 -1.61 -2.94
N VAL A 274 -34.36 -2.36 -4.02
CA VAL A 274 -35.37 -3.35 -4.48
C VAL A 274 -35.31 -4.64 -3.65
N ASN A 275 -34.15 -4.96 -3.06
CA ASN A 275 -33.94 -6.15 -2.24
C ASN A 275 -33.21 -5.82 -0.92
N LEU A 276 -34.01 -5.57 0.12
CA LEU A 276 -33.53 -5.17 1.44
C LEU A 276 -32.53 -6.17 2.05
N LYS A 277 -32.69 -7.47 1.80
CA LYS A 277 -31.76 -8.53 2.27
C LYS A 277 -30.35 -8.39 1.71
N ARG A 278 -30.22 -7.94 0.45
CA ARG A 278 -28.92 -7.74 -0.21
C ARG A 278 -28.38 -6.33 -0.03
N CYS A 279 -29.25 -5.32 0.03
CA CYS A 279 -28.85 -3.92 0.18
C CYS A 279 -28.37 -3.60 1.60
N LEU A 280 -28.98 -4.18 2.63
CA LEU A 280 -28.66 -3.87 4.02
C LEU A 280 -27.22 -4.28 4.42
N PRO A 281 -26.71 -5.49 4.11
CA PRO A 281 -25.30 -5.83 4.36
C PRO A 281 -24.33 -4.93 3.61
N GLN A 282 -24.67 -4.55 2.36
CA GLN A 282 -23.84 -3.66 1.56
C GLN A 282 -23.81 -2.23 2.12
N ALA A 283 -24.89 -1.77 2.74
CA ALA A 283 -24.93 -0.48 3.41
C ALA A 283 -24.13 -0.51 4.72
N ILE A 284 -24.28 -1.57 5.53
CA ILE A 284 -23.48 -1.77 6.75
C ILE A 284 -21.99 -1.82 6.40
N GLY A 285 -21.60 -2.54 5.35
CA GLY A 285 -20.20 -2.66 4.93
C GLY A 285 -19.57 -1.35 4.42
N ARG A 286 -20.39 -0.34 4.09
CA ARG A 286 -19.91 1.01 3.75
C ARG A 286 -19.65 1.90 4.96
N ILE A 287 -20.16 1.52 6.14
CA ILE A 287 -19.88 2.23 7.40
C ILE A 287 -18.53 1.73 7.92
N PHE A 288 -17.49 2.50 7.64
CA PHE A 288 -16.16 2.28 8.22
C PHE A 288 -16.00 3.16 9.46
N ASP A 289 -16.10 2.54 10.64
CA ASP A 289 -16.08 3.21 11.94
C ASP A 289 -15.20 2.42 12.94
N PRO A 290 -13.86 2.54 12.80
CA PRO A 290 -12.92 1.82 13.67
C PRO A 290 -12.95 2.30 15.13
N VAL A 291 -13.47 3.50 15.41
CA VAL A 291 -13.56 4.08 16.76
C VAL A 291 -14.89 3.73 17.44
N GLY A 292 -15.94 3.43 16.67
CA GLY A 292 -17.26 3.09 17.18
C GLY A 292 -18.16 4.31 17.43
N PHE A 293 -17.86 5.47 16.84
CA PHE A 293 -18.68 6.69 17.00
C PHE A 293 -20.12 6.51 16.50
N LEU A 294 -20.30 5.73 15.44
CA LEU A 294 -21.60 5.38 14.86
C LEU A 294 -22.15 4.06 15.42
N GLY A 295 -21.53 3.49 16.47
CA GLY A 295 -21.94 2.24 17.11
C GLY A 295 -23.44 2.11 17.36
N PRO A 296 -24.11 3.10 17.99
CA PRO A 296 -25.56 3.07 18.20
C PRO A 296 -26.39 2.97 16.92
N ILE A 297 -25.93 3.59 15.83
CA ILE A 297 -26.60 3.56 14.51
C ILE A 297 -26.33 2.21 13.84
N ALA A 298 -25.06 1.79 13.77
CA ALA A 298 -24.65 0.54 13.16
C ALA A 298 -25.32 -0.67 13.83
N LEU A 299 -25.51 -0.63 15.16
CA LEU A 299 -26.21 -1.67 15.90
C LEU A 299 -27.68 -1.80 15.46
N ARG A 300 -28.41 -0.69 15.33
CA ARG A 300 -29.81 -0.71 14.85
C ARG A 300 -29.92 -1.36 13.47
N VAL A 301 -29.00 -1.04 12.57
CA VAL A 301 -28.97 -1.60 11.21
C VAL A 301 -28.61 -3.11 11.25
N LYS A 302 -27.68 -3.53 12.12
CA LYS A 302 -27.35 -4.95 12.32
C LYS A 302 -28.52 -5.75 12.91
N LEU A 303 -29.30 -5.18 13.82
CA LEU A 303 -30.50 -5.80 14.38
C LEU A 303 -31.58 -5.96 13.30
N LEU A 304 -31.80 -4.96 12.46
CA LEU A 304 -32.71 -5.07 11.31
C LEU A 304 -32.33 -6.25 10.40
N ARG A 305 -31.03 -6.48 10.17
CA ARG A 305 -30.54 -7.61 9.37
C ARG A 305 -30.90 -8.98 9.96
N GLN A 306 -31.06 -9.10 11.27
CA GLN A 306 -31.45 -10.37 11.89
C GLN A 306 -32.94 -10.67 11.74
N VAL A 307 -33.76 -9.63 11.56
CA VAL A 307 -35.23 -9.74 11.49
C VAL A 307 -35.72 -9.93 10.04
N ILE A 308 -34.95 -9.46 9.05
CA ILE A 308 -35.30 -9.51 7.61
C ILE A 308 -34.70 -10.77 6.97
#